data_AF-A0A1I0JSL4-F1
#
_entry.id   AF-A0A1I0JSL4-F1
#
_cell.length_a   1.000
_cell.length_b   1.000
_cell.length_c   1.000
_cell.angle_alpha   90.00
_cell.angle_beta   90.00
_cell.angle_gamma   90.00
#
_symmetry.space_group_name_H-M   'P 1'
#
loop_
_entity.id
_entity.type
_entity.pdbx_description
1 polymer ?
#
loop_
_entity_poly.entity_id
_entity_poly.type
_entity_poly.pdbx_seq_one_letter_code
_entity_poly.pdbx_strand_id
1 'polypeptide(L)'
;MNTRMLGILAGMALMGCGGNERARAVCEGLIDDAFKRYEEALAPCVNASEEAGFLRRYTRNLDRCEDTLGDRCVEDELAQLEQFGECLKAIPQCVPSSPDAFLRATESCQQELEDVRTECQW
;
A
#
# COMPACT_ATOMS: atom_id res chain seq x y z
N MET A 1 18.96 -41.71 -16.07
CA MET A 1 19.31 -40.32 -15.71
C MET A 1 18.44 -39.42 -16.60
N ASN A 2 17.20 -39.03 -16.29
CA ASN A 2 16.55 -38.43 -15.10
C ASN A 2 17.17 -37.10 -14.64
N THR A 3 16.78 -35.99 -15.28
CA THR A 3 17.08 -34.60 -14.84
C THR A 3 16.09 -33.53 -15.34
N ARG A 4 14.98 -33.86 -16.01
CA ARG A 4 14.08 -32.84 -16.61
C ARG A 4 12.76 -32.58 -15.89
N MET A 5 12.59 -33.10 -14.67
CA MET A 5 11.34 -32.99 -13.91
C MET A 5 11.57 -32.53 -12.46
N LEU A 6 12.54 -31.63 -12.27
CA LEU A 6 12.94 -31.11 -10.95
C LEU A 6 12.86 -29.57 -10.85
N GLY A 7 12.22 -28.90 -11.83
CA GLY A 7 12.20 -27.44 -11.90
C GLY A 7 10.91 -26.74 -11.44
N ILE A 8 9.85 -27.48 -11.10
CA ILE A 8 8.50 -26.87 -10.89
C ILE A 8 7.94 -27.08 -9.47
N LEU A 9 8.59 -27.89 -8.62
CA LEU A 9 8.05 -28.25 -7.30
C LEU A 9 8.91 -27.81 -6.10
N ALA A 10 9.93 -26.97 -6.31
CA ALA A 10 10.78 -26.43 -5.23
C ALA A 10 10.48 -24.97 -4.87
N GLY A 11 9.41 -24.37 -5.42
CA GLY A 11 9.00 -22.99 -5.12
C GLY A 11 7.77 -22.85 -4.22
N MET A 12 7.05 -23.95 -3.92
CA MET A 12 5.83 -23.92 -3.10
C MET A 12 6.07 -24.33 -1.64
N ALA A 13 7.31 -24.63 -1.25
CA ALA A 13 7.65 -25.13 0.09
C ALA A 13 8.17 -24.05 1.06
N LEU A 14 8.18 -22.77 0.66
CA LEU A 14 8.52 -21.64 1.53
C LEU A 14 7.35 -20.68 1.80
N MET A 15 6.17 -20.90 1.22
CA MET A 15 4.98 -20.07 1.41
C MET A 15 4.21 -20.38 2.71
N GLY A 16 4.86 -20.93 3.73
CA GLY A 16 4.17 -21.58 4.86
C GLY A 16 4.20 -20.87 6.20
N CYS A 17 5.13 -19.95 6.49
CA CYS A 17 5.26 -19.41 7.86
C CYS A 17 5.69 -17.94 7.98
N GLY A 18 5.88 -17.19 6.89
CA GLY A 18 6.37 -15.80 6.94
C GLY A 18 5.46 -14.72 6.31
N GLY A 19 4.58 -15.10 5.38
CA GLY A 19 3.73 -14.16 4.64
C GLY A 19 2.77 -13.37 5.53
N ASN A 20 2.22 -14.00 6.58
CA ASN A 20 1.35 -13.31 7.53
C ASN A 20 2.10 -12.33 8.43
N GLU A 21 3.30 -12.67 8.92
CA GLU A 21 4.09 -11.75 9.74
C GLU A 21 4.59 -10.55 8.92
N ARG A 22 4.96 -10.81 7.65
CA ARG A 22 5.40 -9.77 6.73
C ARG A 22 4.26 -8.85 6.29
N ALA A 23 3.14 -9.43 5.85
CA ALA A 23 1.94 -8.70 5.49
C ALA A 23 1.45 -7.85 6.67
N ARG A 24 1.48 -8.40 7.88
CA ARG A 24 1.20 -7.66 9.11
C ARG A 24 2.12 -6.47 9.31
N ALA A 25 3.43 -6.64 9.17
CA ALA A 25 4.38 -5.52 9.30
C ALA A 25 4.13 -4.41 8.27
N VAL A 26 3.78 -4.77 7.03
CA VAL A 26 3.41 -3.81 5.98
C VAL A 26 2.10 -3.09 6.36
N CYS A 27 1.09 -3.81 6.80
CA CYS A 27 -0.18 -3.24 7.24
C CYS A 27 -0.01 -2.29 8.43
N GLU A 28 0.74 -2.69 9.46
CA GLU A 28 1.08 -1.84 10.60
C GLU A 28 1.80 -0.57 10.14
N GLY A 29 2.81 -0.68 9.25
CA GLY A 29 3.52 0.48 8.71
C GLY A 29 2.64 1.42 7.88
N LEU A 30 1.68 0.89 7.15
CA LEU A 30 0.70 1.68 6.41
C LEU A 30 -0.27 2.40 7.36
N ILE A 31 -0.91 1.65 8.26
CA ILE A 31 -1.96 2.16 9.17
C ILE A 31 -1.38 3.16 10.18
N ASP A 32 -0.34 2.76 10.91
CA ASP A 32 0.11 3.48 12.09
C ASP A 32 1.03 4.67 11.77
N ASP A 33 1.61 4.70 10.56
CA ASP A 33 2.56 5.74 10.14
C ASP A 33 2.15 6.44 8.83
N ALA A 34 2.17 5.72 7.70
CA ALA A 34 2.03 6.35 6.37
C ALA A 34 0.69 7.08 6.20
N PHE A 35 -0.42 6.40 6.49
CA PHE A 35 -1.75 6.99 6.36
C PHE A 35 -2.03 8.05 7.42
N LYS A 36 -1.51 7.89 8.63
CA LYS A 36 -1.62 8.91 9.67
C LYS A 36 -0.96 10.21 9.24
N ARG A 37 0.27 10.15 8.71
CA ARG A 37 0.97 11.32 8.16
C ARG A 37 0.23 11.93 6.98
N TYR A 38 -0.32 11.11 6.10
CA TYR A 38 -1.16 11.59 5.01
C TYR A 38 -2.40 12.34 5.52
N GLU A 39 -3.10 11.82 6.52
CA GLU A 39 -4.26 12.49 7.11
C GLU A 39 -3.87 13.82 7.79
N GLU A 40 -2.74 13.86 8.47
CA GLU A 40 -2.17 15.10 9.04
C GLU A 40 -1.82 16.12 7.95
N ALA A 41 -1.22 15.67 6.84
CA ALA A 41 -0.90 16.50 5.69
C ALA A 41 -2.16 17.02 4.99
N LEU A 42 -3.23 16.22 4.94
CA LEU A 42 -4.52 16.59 4.36
C LEU A 42 -5.33 17.54 5.25
N ALA A 43 -5.21 17.45 6.59
CA ALA A 43 -6.06 18.15 7.56
C ALA A 43 -6.37 19.63 7.22
N PRO A 44 -5.42 20.45 6.73
CA PRO A 44 -5.69 21.85 6.37
C PRO A 44 -6.66 22.03 5.19
N CYS A 45 -6.74 21.03 4.30
CA CYS A 45 -7.49 21.05 3.05
C CYS A 45 -8.72 20.12 3.04
N VAL A 46 -9.14 19.57 4.18
CA VAL A 46 -10.25 18.59 4.28
C VAL A 46 -11.58 19.11 3.70
N ASN A 47 -11.77 20.43 3.63
CA ASN A 47 -12.94 21.06 3.00
C ASN A 47 -12.73 21.47 1.54
N ALA A 48 -11.53 21.32 0.99
CA ALA A 48 -11.11 21.86 -0.30
C ALA A 48 -11.09 20.82 -1.44
N SER A 49 -11.05 19.52 -1.16
CA SER A 49 -10.99 18.50 -2.21
C SER A 49 -11.61 17.16 -1.80
N GLU A 50 -12.67 16.74 -2.50
CA GLU A 50 -13.21 15.38 -2.42
C GLU A 50 -12.23 14.33 -2.97
N GLU A 51 -11.38 14.69 -3.93
CA GLU A 51 -10.37 13.82 -4.54
C GLU A 51 -9.31 13.40 -3.51
N ALA A 52 -8.90 14.32 -2.63
CA ALA A 52 -8.03 13.99 -1.50
C ALA A 52 -8.72 13.07 -0.46
N GLY A 53 -10.05 13.03 -0.44
CA GLY A 53 -10.81 12.08 0.38
C GLY A 53 -10.76 10.63 -0.10
N PHE A 54 -10.24 10.36 -1.31
CA PHE A 54 -10.19 9.01 -1.89
C PHE A 54 -9.30 8.06 -1.10
N LEU A 55 -8.06 8.45 -0.78
CA LEU A 55 -7.14 7.65 0.04
C LEU A 55 -7.68 7.43 1.46
N ARG A 56 -8.50 8.36 1.96
CA ARG A 56 -9.21 8.23 3.24
C ARG A 56 -10.34 7.18 3.22
N ARG A 57 -10.72 6.67 2.05
CA ARG A 57 -11.60 5.49 1.95
C ARG A 57 -10.79 4.21 2.03
N TYR A 58 -9.56 4.20 1.53
CA TYR A 58 -8.64 3.08 1.65
C TYR A 58 -8.24 2.83 3.10
N THR A 59 -8.03 3.89 3.88
CA THR A 59 -7.74 3.76 5.32
C THR A 59 -8.78 2.96 6.09
N ARG A 60 -10.06 3.04 5.68
CA ARG A 60 -11.15 2.31 6.35
C ARG A 60 -11.19 0.81 6.02
N ASN A 61 -10.52 0.39 4.95
CA ASN A 61 -10.40 -1.02 4.60
C ASN A 61 -9.13 -1.65 5.17
N LEU A 62 -8.27 -0.87 5.84
CA LEU A 62 -7.02 -1.38 6.41
C LEU A 62 -7.22 -2.28 7.62
N ASP A 63 -8.37 -2.22 8.29
CA ASP A 63 -8.73 -3.17 9.35
C ASP A 63 -8.78 -4.63 8.85
N ARG A 64 -8.81 -4.84 7.52
CA ARG A 64 -8.72 -6.14 6.84
C ARG A 64 -7.47 -6.28 5.99
N CYS A 65 -6.48 -5.40 6.17
CA CYS A 65 -5.25 -5.39 5.40
C CYS A 65 -4.52 -6.73 5.55
N GLU A 66 -4.36 -7.23 6.78
CA GLU A 66 -3.66 -8.50 7.04
C GLU A 66 -4.36 -9.69 6.36
N ASP A 67 -5.68 -9.80 6.52
CA ASP A 67 -6.50 -10.85 5.91
C ASP A 67 -6.48 -10.81 4.38
N THR A 68 -6.35 -9.62 3.80
CA THR A 68 -6.34 -9.45 2.33
C THR A 68 -4.95 -9.72 1.75
N LEU A 69 -3.90 -9.21 2.40
CA LEU A 69 -2.53 -9.30 1.89
C LEU A 69 -1.87 -10.66 2.20
N GLY A 70 -2.11 -11.22 3.39
CA GLY A 70 -1.41 -12.42 3.87
C GLY A 70 -1.63 -13.67 3.04
N ASP A 71 -2.79 -13.78 2.39
CA ASP A 71 -3.16 -14.94 1.56
C ASP A 71 -3.00 -14.68 0.05
N ARG A 72 -2.85 -13.42 -0.38
CA ARG A 72 -2.95 -13.04 -1.80
C ARG A 72 -1.72 -12.37 -2.37
N CYS A 73 -0.87 -11.77 -1.54
CA CYS A 73 0.29 -11.04 -2.02
C CYS A 73 1.58 -11.84 -1.82
N VAL A 74 2.43 -11.88 -2.85
CA VAL A 74 3.81 -12.36 -2.77
C VAL A 74 4.74 -11.24 -2.25
N GLU A 75 5.96 -11.60 -1.84
CA GLU A 75 6.93 -10.68 -1.24
C GLU A 75 7.19 -9.42 -2.09
N ASP A 76 7.23 -9.56 -3.42
CA ASP A 76 7.46 -8.42 -4.33
C ASP A 76 6.31 -7.41 -4.29
N GLU A 77 5.07 -7.87 -4.14
CA GLU A 77 3.87 -7.02 -4.04
C GLU A 77 3.80 -6.35 -2.65
N LEU A 78 4.21 -7.06 -1.59
CA LEU A 78 4.37 -6.48 -0.25
C LEU A 78 5.43 -5.36 -0.24
N ALA A 79 6.52 -5.52 -0.98
CA ALA A 79 7.54 -4.49 -1.12
C ALA A 79 7.02 -3.25 -1.90
N GLN A 80 6.13 -3.43 -2.88
CA GLN A 80 5.48 -2.32 -3.56
C GLN A 80 4.52 -1.56 -2.63
N LEU A 81 3.81 -2.26 -1.73
CA LEU A 81 2.98 -1.61 -0.71
C LEU A 81 3.79 -0.77 0.29
N GLU A 82 5.00 -1.19 0.62
CA GLU A 82 5.90 -0.36 1.42
C GLU A 82 6.35 0.88 0.65
N GLN A 83 6.65 0.76 -0.64
CA GLN A 83 6.98 1.91 -1.49
C GLN A 83 5.82 2.90 -1.55
N PHE A 84 4.58 2.39 -1.70
CA PHE A 84 3.38 3.21 -1.58
C PHE A 84 3.31 3.90 -0.21
N GLY A 85 3.61 3.19 0.88
CA GLY A 85 3.71 3.75 2.22
C GLY A 85 4.73 4.90 2.30
N GLU A 86 5.92 4.74 1.74
CA GLU A 86 6.93 5.80 1.66
C GLU A 86 6.49 6.97 0.77
N CYS A 87 5.77 6.70 -0.32
CA CYS A 87 5.17 7.75 -1.17
C CYS A 87 4.21 8.61 -0.35
N LEU A 88 3.31 8.00 0.43
CA LEU A 88 2.38 8.72 1.30
C LEU A 88 3.11 9.62 2.30
N LYS A 89 4.22 9.14 2.88
CA LYS A 89 5.03 9.93 3.82
C LYS A 89 5.73 11.12 3.17
N ALA A 90 6.00 11.03 1.87
CA ALA A 90 6.64 12.09 1.09
C ALA A 90 5.66 13.16 0.59
N ILE A 91 4.34 12.95 0.69
CA ILE A 91 3.34 13.94 0.30
C ILE A 91 3.53 15.20 1.18
N PRO A 92 3.70 16.39 0.56
CA PRO A 92 3.88 17.64 1.30
C PRO A 92 2.61 17.99 2.08
N GLN A 93 2.69 18.87 3.06
CA GLN A 93 1.47 19.37 3.71
C GLN A 93 0.59 20.13 2.72
N CYS A 94 -0.72 19.90 2.77
CA CYS A 94 -1.65 20.65 1.96
C CYS A 94 -1.77 22.11 2.43
N VAL A 95 -1.73 23.03 1.47
CA VAL A 95 -1.91 24.47 1.69
C VAL A 95 -3.21 24.91 1.00
N PRO A 96 -4.23 25.39 1.73
CA PRO A 96 -5.55 25.67 1.13
C PRO A 96 -5.53 26.71 0.00
N SER A 97 -4.62 27.68 0.05
CA SER A 97 -4.46 28.71 -0.98
C SER A 97 -3.75 28.20 -2.24
N SER A 98 -3.12 27.04 -2.18
CA SER A 98 -2.30 26.47 -3.28
C SER A 98 -2.17 24.94 -3.12
N PRO A 99 -3.26 24.17 -3.30
CA PRO A 99 -3.29 22.73 -3.04
C PRO A 99 -2.61 21.88 -4.12
N ASP A 100 -2.23 22.46 -5.28
CA ASP A 100 -1.78 21.71 -6.46
C ASP A 100 -0.63 20.74 -6.19
N ALA A 101 0.35 21.13 -5.39
CA ALA A 101 1.50 20.27 -5.07
C ALA A 101 1.08 19.05 -4.24
N PHE A 102 0.16 19.23 -3.30
CA PHE A 102 -0.42 18.15 -2.51
C PHE A 102 -1.23 17.20 -3.40
N LEU A 103 -2.09 17.75 -4.27
CA LEU A 103 -2.95 16.96 -5.15
C LEU A 103 -2.14 16.12 -6.14
N ARG A 104 -1.11 16.70 -6.77
CA ARG A 104 -0.24 15.95 -7.70
C ARG A 104 0.56 14.86 -7.00
N ALA A 105 1.09 15.14 -5.80
CA ALA A 105 1.79 14.12 -5.03
C ALA A 105 0.84 12.98 -4.62
N THR A 106 -0.39 13.33 -4.23
CA THR A 106 -1.45 12.36 -3.91
C THR A 106 -1.80 11.49 -5.12
N GLU A 107 -2.00 12.09 -6.30
CA GLU A 107 -2.31 11.38 -7.55
C GLU A 107 -1.17 10.43 -7.96
N SER A 108 0.09 10.87 -7.82
CA SER A 108 1.26 10.02 -8.08
C SER A 108 1.27 8.77 -7.20
N CYS A 109 1.02 8.92 -5.89
CA CYS A 109 0.97 7.77 -4.98
C CYS A 109 -0.26 6.88 -5.24
N GLN A 110 -1.37 7.45 -5.72
CA GLN A 110 -2.55 6.64 -6.08
C GLN A 110 -2.25 5.71 -7.27
N GLN A 111 -1.50 6.17 -8.26
CA GLN A 111 -1.10 5.34 -9.39
C GLN A 111 -0.29 4.11 -8.94
N GLU A 112 0.65 4.31 -8.00
CA GLU A 112 1.44 3.20 -7.42
C GLU A 112 0.56 2.17 -6.70
N LEU A 113 -0.53 2.62 -6.05
CA LEU A 113 -1.48 1.73 -5.37
C LEU A 113 -2.35 0.94 -6.36
N GLU A 114 -2.76 1.54 -7.49
CA GLU A 114 -3.58 0.86 -8.50
C GLU A 114 -2.85 -0.29 -9.18
N ASP A 115 -1.54 -0.14 -9.39
CA ASP A 115 -0.67 -1.16 -9.95
C ASP A 115 -0.65 -2.40 -9.02
N VAL A 116 -0.41 -2.18 -7.71
CA VAL A 116 -0.41 -3.25 -6.71
C VAL A 116 -1.78 -3.91 -6.53
N ARG A 117 -2.88 -3.14 -6.55
CA ARG A 117 -4.24 -3.69 -6.42
C ARG A 117 -4.58 -4.68 -7.53
N THR A 118 -4.11 -4.40 -8.74
CA THR A 118 -4.35 -5.27 -9.90
C THR A 118 -3.66 -6.61 -9.72
N GLU A 119 -2.47 -6.61 -9.11
CA GLU A 119 -1.66 -7.80 -8.85
C GLU A 119 -2.20 -8.61 -7.66
N CYS A 120 -2.46 -7.97 -6.53
CA CYS A 120 -2.98 -8.60 -5.30
C CYS A 120 -4.50 -8.91 -5.32
N GLN A 121 -5.24 -8.48 -6.34
CA GLN A 121 -6.70 -8.61 -6.44
C GLN A 121 -7.47 -8.08 -5.22
N TRP A 122 -7.15 -6.86 -4.79
CA TRP A 122 -7.76 -6.16 -3.65
C TRP A 122 -8.85 -5.16 -4.08
#